data_AF-A0A953QJX9-F1
#
_entry.id   AF-A0A953QJX9-F1
#
_cell.length_a   1.000
_cell.length_b   1.000
_cell.length_c   1.000
_cell.angle_alpha   90.00
_cell.angle_beta   90.00
_cell.angle_gamma   90.00
#
_symmetry.space_group_name_H-M   'P 1'
#
loop_
_entity.id
_entity.type
_entity.pdbx_description
1 polymer ?
#
loop_
_entity_poly.entity_id
_entity_poly.type
_entity_poly.pdbx_seq_one_letter_code
_entity_poly.pdbx_strand_id
1 'polypeptide(L)' 'MRILKFFFPVVVVTAGLLVNVTVSSAKPDYTKKEKKSCTYCHTSATSKELNDAGKYYAAHDHSLEGYQAKK' A
#
# COMPACT_ATOMS: atom_id res chain seq x y z
N MET A 1 -11.12 -41.22 0.45
CA MET A 1 -12.10 -40.26 -0.12
C MET A 1 -12.17 -38.90 0.60
N ARG A 2 -11.26 -38.54 1.53
CA ARG A 2 -11.32 -37.23 2.20
C ARG A 2 -10.80 -36.07 1.34
N ILE A 3 -9.83 -36.35 0.48
CA ILE A 3 -9.13 -35.35 -0.35
C ILE A 3 -10.09 -34.71 -1.39
N LEU A 4 -10.96 -35.52 -2.01
CA LEU A 4 -11.93 -35.04 -3.01
C LEU A 4 -12.97 -34.08 -2.40
N LYS A 5 -13.29 -34.26 -1.11
CA LYS A 5 -14.25 -33.43 -0.38
C LYS A 5 -13.70 -32.03 -0.06
N PHE A 6 -12.38 -31.89 0.00
CA PHE A 6 -11.68 -30.61 0.20
C PHE A 6 -11.20 -29.98 -1.11
N PHE A 7 -11.18 -30.73 -2.22
CA PHE A 7 -10.73 -30.21 -3.51
C PHE A 7 -11.58 -29.03 -3.98
N PHE A 8 -12.91 -29.17 -3.95
CA PHE A 8 -13.81 -28.11 -4.39
C PHE A 8 -13.68 -26.81 -3.57
N PRO A 9 -13.72 -26.81 -2.21
CA PRO A 9 -13.55 -25.57 -1.45
C PRO A 9 -12.15 -24.98 -1.62
N VAL A 10 -11.09 -25.81 -1.73
CA VAL A 10 -9.73 -25.31 -1.95
C VAL A 10 -9.62 -24.59 -3.30
N VAL A 11 -10.21 -25.15 -4.36
CA VAL A 11 -10.23 -24.50 -5.69
C VAL A 11 -10.98 -23.18 -5.65
N VAL A 12 -12.13 -23.11 -4.99
CA VAL A 12 -12.94 -21.88 -4.88
C VAL A 12 -12.19 -20.80 -4.09
N VAL A 13 -11.58 -21.14 -2.95
CA VAL A 13 -10.78 -20.20 -2.15
C VAL A 13 -9.56 -19.70 -2.91
N THR A 14 -8.85 -20.61 -3.60
CA THR A 14 -7.67 -20.26 -4.40
C THR A 14 -8.05 -19.34 -5.56
N ALA A 15 -9.13 -19.65 -6.29
CA ALA A 15 -9.62 -18.79 -7.36
C ALA A 15 -10.03 -17.40 -6.83
N GLY A 16 -10.73 -17.36 -5.69
CA GLY A 16 -11.11 -16.11 -5.02
C GLY A 16 -9.92 -15.25 -4.59
N LEU A 17 -8.85 -15.87 -4.10
CA LEU A 17 -7.63 -15.16 -3.73
C LEU A 17 -6.90 -14.59 -4.95
N LEU A 18 -6.83 -15.36 -6.04
CA LEU A 18 -6.15 -14.93 -7.28
C LEU A 18 -6.85 -13.75 -7.96
N VAL A 19 -8.19 -13.65 -7.88
CA VAL A 19 -8.91 -12.50 -8.45
C VAL A 19 -8.85 -11.24 -7.60
N ASN A 20 -8.55 -11.35 -6.29
CA ASN A 20 -8.62 -10.22 -5.35
C ASN A 20 -7.25 -9.79 -4.78
N VAL A 21 -6.16 -10.42 -5.21
CA VAL A 21 -4.81 -10.03 -4.77
C VAL A 21 -4.39 -8.73 -5.45
N THR A 22 -4.55 -7.62 -4.75
CA THR A 22 -3.91 -6.35 -5.15
C THR A 22 -2.50 -6.29 -4.55
N VAL A 23 -1.50 -6.05 -5.40
CA VAL A 23 -0.13 -5.80 -4.94
C VAL A 23 -0.11 -4.45 -4.22
N SER A 24 -0.14 -4.48 -2.88
CA SER A 24 0.17 -3.31 -2.08
C SER A 24 1.68 -3.12 -2.10
N SER A 25 2.18 -2.33 -3.07
CA SER A 25 3.59 -1.95 -3.08
C SER A 25 3.83 -0.92 -2.00
N ALA A 26 3.93 -1.35 -0.74
CA ALA A 26 4.69 -0.58 0.23
C ALA A 26 6.09 -0.45 -0.38
N LYS A 27 6.51 0.78 -0.68
CA LYS A 27 7.84 1.08 -1.22
C LYS A 27 8.73 1.43 -0.02
N PRO A 28 9.33 0.44 0.69
CA PRO A 28 10.15 0.71 1.86
C PRO A 28 11.33 1.63 1.52
N ASP A 29 11.77 1.66 0.27
CA ASP A 29 12.82 2.56 -0.20
C ASP A 29 12.45 4.05 -0.04
N TYR A 30 11.18 4.42 -0.22
CA TYR A 30 10.74 5.81 -0.02
C TYR A 30 10.73 6.18 1.46
N THR A 31 10.28 5.25 2.33
CA THR A 31 10.33 5.45 3.78
C THR A 31 11.78 5.55 4.27
N LYS A 32 12.71 4.77 3.70
CA LYS A 32 14.15 4.84 4.01
C LYS A 32 14.80 6.14 3.53
N LYS A 33 14.44 6.61 2.32
CA LYS A 33 14.94 7.85 1.73
C LYS A 33 14.53 9.06 2.57
N GLU A 34 13.23 9.17 2.86
CA GLU A 34 12.66 10.36 3.51
C GLU A 34 12.75 10.33 5.04
N LYS A 35 12.86 9.14 5.64
CA LYS A 35 12.86 8.92 7.11
C LYS A 35 11.67 9.58 7.82
N LYS A 36 10.53 9.68 7.14
CA LYS A 36 9.27 10.21 7.70
C LYS A 36 8.33 9.08 8.11
N SER A 37 7.42 9.36 9.05
CA SER A 37 6.36 8.44 9.41
C SER A 37 5.39 8.21 8.24
N CYS A 38 4.69 7.07 8.20
CA CYS A 38 3.68 6.82 7.17
C CYS A 38 2.60 7.91 7.15
N THR A 39 2.23 8.44 8.31
CA THR A 39 1.26 9.54 8.48
C THR A 39 1.74 10.89 7.92
N TYR A 40 3.03 11.00 7.58
CA TYR A 40 3.53 12.20 6.94
C TYR A 40 3.02 12.34 5.52
N CYS A 41 2.92 11.24 4.76
CA CYS A 41 2.37 11.25 3.40
C CYS A 41 0.95 10.68 3.31
N HIS A 42 0.54 9.83 4.26
CA HIS A 42 -0.78 9.20 4.30
C HIS A 42 -1.66 9.83 5.39
N THR A 43 -2.98 9.82 5.19
CA THR A 43 -3.93 10.29 6.22
C THR A 43 -3.92 9.41 7.47
N SER A 44 -3.60 8.12 7.33
CA SER A 44 -3.31 7.20 8.44
C SER A 44 -2.30 6.15 8.00
N ALA A 45 -1.62 5.51 8.96
CA ALA A 45 -0.58 4.51 8.66
C ALA A 45 -1.09 3.29 7.86
N THR A 46 -2.40 3.03 7.92
CA THR A 46 -3.06 1.91 7.25
C THR A 46 -3.90 2.34 6.05
N SER A 47 -4.03 3.65 5.81
CA SER A 47 -4.85 4.19 4.73
C SER A 47 -4.03 4.36 3.46
N LYS A 48 -4.66 4.07 2.31
CA LYS A 48 -4.10 4.35 0.99
C LYS A 48 -4.27 5.82 0.58
N GLU A 49 -5.08 6.58 1.32
CA GLU A 49 -5.33 8.01 1.09
C GLU A 49 -4.09 8.84 1.40
N LEU A 50 -3.68 9.66 0.44
CA LEU A 50 -2.57 10.59 0.58
C LEU A 50 -3.06 11.94 1.11
N ASN A 51 -2.32 12.50 2.06
CA ASN A 51 -2.52 13.86 2.51
C ASN A 51 -1.82 14.85 1.54
N ASP A 52 -1.79 16.14 1.88
CA ASP A 52 -1.18 17.16 1.03
C ASP A 52 0.31 16.92 0.75
N ALA A 53 1.06 16.39 1.73
CA ALA A 53 2.46 16.06 1.55
C ALA A 53 2.65 14.84 0.64
N GLY A 54 1.80 13.82 0.79
CA GLY A 54 1.81 12.65 -0.08
C GLY A 54 1.45 12.99 -1.52
N LYS A 55 0.50 13.89 -1.72
CA LYS A 55 0.15 14.42 -3.05
C LYS A 55 1.29 15.22 -3.66
N TYR A 56 1.95 16.08 -2.89
CA TYR A 56 3.15 16.79 -3.34
C TYR A 56 4.26 15.81 -3.71
N TYR A 57 4.55 14.82 -2.85
CA TYR A 57 5.57 13.82 -3.10
C TYR A 57 5.34 13.05 -4.41
N ALA A 58 4.10 12.66 -4.69
CA ALA A 58 3.74 12.00 -5.94
C ALA A 58 3.88 12.91 -7.17
N ALA A 59 3.66 14.22 -7.02
CA ALA A 59 3.77 15.21 -8.09
C ALA A 59 5.21 15.71 -8.34
N HIS A 60 6.10 15.57 -7.36
CA HIS A 60 7.46 16.08 -7.38
C HIS A 60 8.50 14.95 -7.34
N ASP A 61 8.41 14.02 -8.30
CA ASP A 61 9.39 12.94 -8.51
C ASP A 61 9.73 12.11 -7.27
N HIS A 62 8.78 11.92 -6.35
CA HIS A 62 9.01 11.25 -5.08
C HIS A 62 10.13 11.94 -4.28
N SER A 63 10.06 13.27 -4.20
CA SER A 63 10.88 14.13 -3.35
C SER A 63 10.03 15.05 -2.48
N LEU A 64 10.43 15.20 -1.21
CA LEU A 64 9.87 16.21 -0.29
C LEU A 64 10.65 17.53 -0.31
N GLU A 65 11.61 17.68 -1.23
CA GLU A 65 12.38 18.90 -1.37
C GLU A 65 11.46 20.09 -1.70
N GLY A 66 11.59 21.17 -0.92
CA GLY A 66 10.77 22.37 -1.06
C GLY A 66 9.35 22.25 -0.49
N TYR A 67 8.92 21.08 0.00
CA TYR A 67 7.60 20.95 0.62
C TYR A 67 7.58 21.65 1.99
N GLN A 68 6.82 22.73 2.08
CA GLN A 68 6.53 23.39 3.35
C GLN A 68 5.23 22.82 3.91
N ALA A 69 5.35 21.95 4.90
CA ALA A 69 4.20 21.46 5.65
C ALA A 69 3.47 22.66 6.26
N LYS A 70 2.22 22.89 5.85
CA LYS A 70 1.35 23.85 6.52
C LYS A 70 1.15 23.34 7.95
N LYS A 71 1.62 24.14 8.91
CA LYS A 71 1.40 23.92 10.35
C LYS A 71 -0.08 24.00 10.70
#